data_AF-A0A2M9EKM2-F1
#
_entry.id   AF-A0A2M9EKM2-F1
#
_cell.length_a   1.000
_cell.length_b   1.000
_cell.length_c   1.000
_cell.angle_alpha   90.00
_cell.angle_beta   90.00
_cell.angle_gamma   90.00
#
_symmetry.space_group_name_H-M   'P 1'
#
loop_
_entity.id
_entity.type
_entity.pdbx_description
1 polymer ?
#
loop_
_entity_poly.entity_id
_entity_poly.type
_entity_poly.pdbx_seq_one_letter_code
_entity_poly.pdbx_strand_id
1 'polypeptide(L)'
;MRRLRFHHAPGCGPAKPCEGTLAELLLAIPYFINSRLIPPLPVINQMLQSGQYDAGMSGALYWPALQLDADEYAELVQALRRLGFVDEACPPWVQEHGTWSIWQNYRSQRIPWLKNLAYKRRQARLEKTLESARHQQDEAALALASSRLMRLCMRHMDFIDRHRQPDPRYLRPALPLELSSCD
;
A
#
# COMPACT_ATOMS: atom_id res chain seq x y z
N MET A 1 9.58 15.88 -13.85
CA MET A 1 9.23 15.12 -12.62
C MET A 1 9.95 15.71 -11.42
N ARG A 2 9.15 16.10 -10.40
CA ARG A 2 9.59 16.72 -9.15
C ARG A 2 10.57 15.84 -8.35
N ARG A 3 11.60 16.46 -7.79
CA ARG A 3 12.51 15.86 -6.79
C ARG A 3 12.05 16.24 -5.38
N LEU A 4 12.25 15.33 -4.43
CA LEU A 4 11.82 15.43 -3.05
C LEU A 4 12.94 14.93 -2.13
N ARG A 5 13.03 15.56 -0.96
CA ARG A 5 13.77 15.02 0.17
C ARG A 5 12.80 14.25 1.05
N PHE A 6 13.19 13.05 1.44
CA PHE A 6 12.42 12.19 2.33
C PHE A 6 13.38 11.45 3.26
N HIS A 7 12.87 10.83 4.32
CA HIS A 7 13.68 10.05 5.25
C HIS A 7 13.25 8.60 5.17
N HIS A 8 14.22 7.70 5.08
CA HIS A 8 14.01 6.26 5.13
C HIS A 8 14.49 5.72 6.47
N ALA A 9 13.55 5.23 7.28
CA ALA A 9 13.84 4.49 8.50
C ALA A 9 13.80 2.99 8.20
N PRO A 10 14.95 2.29 8.14
CA PRO A 10 14.93 0.83 8.02
C PRO A 10 14.22 0.20 9.23
N GLY A 11 13.78 -1.05 9.10
CA GLY A 11 13.14 -1.78 10.21
C GLY A 11 13.99 -1.90 11.48
N CYS A 12 15.31 -1.67 11.37
CA CYS A 12 16.22 -1.48 12.49
C CYS A 12 17.28 -0.43 12.10
N GLY A 13 17.46 0.59 12.94
CA GLY A 13 18.45 1.67 12.74
C GLY A 13 17.82 3.06 12.63
N PRO A 14 18.66 4.12 12.60
CA PRO A 14 18.16 5.49 12.51
C PRO A 14 17.59 5.79 11.11
N ALA A 15 16.65 6.73 11.05
CA ALA A 15 16.18 7.28 9.79
C ALA A 15 17.31 8.02 9.07
N LYS A 16 17.46 7.75 7.78
CA LYS A 16 18.45 8.40 6.92
C LYS A 16 17.79 9.38 5.95
N PRO A 17 18.35 10.58 5.76
CA PRO A 17 17.87 11.47 4.71
C PRO A 17 18.18 10.85 3.34
N CYS A 18 17.21 10.94 2.44
CA CYS A 18 17.34 10.53 1.06
C CYS A 18 16.79 11.62 0.13
N GLU A 19 17.32 11.68 -1.09
CA GLU A 19 16.80 12.54 -2.14
C GLU A 19 16.50 11.71 -3.38
N GLY A 20 15.34 11.95 -3.98
CA GLY A 20 14.92 11.24 -5.18
C GLY A 20 13.74 11.91 -5.86
N THR A 21 13.35 11.34 -6.98
CA THR A 21 12.13 11.68 -7.70
C THR A 21 10.89 11.16 -6.98
N LEU A 22 9.73 11.71 -7.34
CA LEU A 22 8.45 11.21 -6.84
C LEU A 22 8.23 9.71 -7.15
N ALA A 23 8.67 9.24 -8.31
CA ALA A 23 8.58 7.81 -8.64
C ALA A 23 9.43 6.95 -7.69
N GLU A 24 10.66 7.36 -7.39
CA GLU A 24 11.52 6.66 -6.42
C GLU A 24 10.89 6.63 -5.03
N LEU A 25 10.29 7.74 -4.57
CA LEU A 25 9.55 7.77 -3.30
C LEU A 25 8.44 6.72 -3.31
N LEU A 26 7.54 6.72 -4.30
CA LEU A 26 6.41 5.79 -4.34
C LEU A 26 6.85 4.31 -4.42
N LEU A 27 7.97 4.05 -5.08
CA LEU A 27 8.55 2.71 -5.19
C LEU A 27 9.26 2.26 -3.91
N ALA A 28 9.72 3.21 -3.09
CA ALA A 28 10.31 2.97 -1.78
C ALA A 28 9.24 2.67 -0.72
N ILE A 29 8.03 3.25 -0.82
CA ILE A 29 6.95 3.02 0.15
C ILE A 29 6.63 1.51 0.23
N PRO A 30 6.85 0.86 1.39
CA PRO A 30 6.60 -0.56 1.53
C PRO A 30 5.16 -0.91 1.16
N TYR A 31 5.01 -1.93 0.34
CA TYR A 31 3.74 -2.50 -0.07
C TYR A 31 2.80 -1.60 -0.91
N PHE A 32 3.17 -0.34 -1.19
CA PHE A 32 2.30 0.57 -1.94
C PHE A 32 2.17 0.17 -3.42
N ILE A 33 3.30 -0.13 -4.06
CA ILE A 33 3.37 -0.64 -5.44
C ILE A 33 4.03 -2.02 -5.43
N ASN A 34 3.24 -3.09 -5.32
CA ASN A 34 3.73 -4.49 -5.33
C ASN A 34 3.56 -5.19 -6.67
N SER A 35 3.09 -4.47 -7.67
CA SER A 35 2.92 -4.97 -9.03
C SER A 35 3.40 -3.92 -10.02
N ARG A 36 3.37 -4.22 -11.32
CA ARG A 36 3.60 -3.22 -12.38
C ARG A 36 2.46 -2.21 -12.52
N LEU A 37 1.36 -2.32 -11.80
CA LEU A 37 0.24 -1.39 -11.98
C LEU A 37 0.51 -0.04 -11.35
N ILE A 38 0.21 1.02 -12.10
CA ILE A 38 0.28 2.39 -11.62
C ILE A 38 -1.00 2.71 -10.82
N PRO A 39 -0.92 3.20 -9.57
CA PRO A 39 -2.09 3.60 -8.81
C PRO A 39 -2.81 4.81 -9.42
N PRO A 40 -4.15 4.91 -9.31
CA PRO A 40 -4.88 6.08 -9.78
C PRO A 40 -4.58 7.31 -8.90
N LEU A 41 -4.69 8.51 -9.47
CA LEU A 41 -4.38 9.78 -8.80
C LEU A 41 -4.98 9.93 -7.38
N PRO A 42 -6.27 9.61 -7.13
CA PRO A 42 -6.83 9.72 -5.77
C PRO A 42 -6.08 8.87 -4.74
N VAL A 43 -5.65 7.65 -5.12
CA VAL A 43 -4.89 6.75 -4.24
C VAL A 43 -3.50 7.32 -3.95
N ILE A 44 -2.84 7.88 -4.98
CA ILE A 44 -1.53 8.51 -4.82
C ILE A 44 -1.64 9.73 -3.90
N ASN A 45 -2.61 10.60 -4.13
CA ASN A 45 -2.80 11.79 -3.31
C ASN A 45 -3.17 11.44 -1.87
N GLN A 46 -4.02 10.44 -1.64
CA GLN A 46 -4.30 9.96 -0.29
C GLN A 46 -3.00 9.51 0.41
N MET A 47 -2.14 8.76 -0.29
CA MET A 47 -0.86 8.33 0.27
C MET A 47 0.06 9.53 0.54
N LEU A 48 0.27 10.40 -0.45
CA LEU A 48 1.22 11.52 -0.34
C LEU A 48 0.81 12.55 0.72
N GLN A 49 -0.49 12.76 0.95
CA GLN A 49 -1.00 13.68 1.97
C GLN A 49 -0.68 13.23 3.40
N SER A 50 -0.44 11.94 3.63
CA SER A 50 -0.09 11.43 4.97
C SER A 50 1.28 11.94 5.45
N GLY A 51 2.20 12.23 4.51
CA GLY A 51 3.58 12.60 4.82
C GLY A 51 4.42 11.50 5.47
N GLN A 52 3.86 10.31 5.67
CA GLN A 52 4.57 9.19 6.29
C GLN A 52 3.91 7.85 5.97
N TYR A 53 4.71 6.80 6.01
CA TYR A 53 4.20 5.43 5.98
C TYR A 53 5.06 4.53 6.85
N ASP A 54 4.44 3.86 7.81
CA ASP A 54 5.09 2.93 8.72
C ASP A 54 4.58 1.51 8.46
N ALA A 55 5.51 0.61 8.14
CA ALA A 55 5.26 -0.80 7.89
C ALA A 55 5.91 -1.70 8.96
N GLY A 56 6.16 -1.17 10.15
CA GLY A 56 6.78 -1.85 11.28
C GLY A 56 8.16 -2.38 10.93
N MET A 57 8.33 -3.70 10.98
CA MET A 57 9.61 -4.35 10.68
C MET A 57 10.09 -4.16 9.23
N SER A 58 9.20 -3.71 8.32
CA SER A 58 9.60 -3.37 6.94
C SER A 58 10.12 -1.94 6.80
N GLY A 59 10.22 -1.20 7.90
CA GLY A 59 10.68 0.19 7.94
C GLY A 59 9.55 1.19 7.74
N ALA A 60 9.94 2.47 7.79
CA ALA A 60 9.08 3.61 7.60
C ALA A 60 9.72 4.63 6.64
N LEU A 61 8.88 5.45 6.03
CA LEU A 61 9.28 6.59 5.21
C LEU A 61 8.57 7.84 5.68
N TYR A 62 9.26 8.98 5.60
CA TYR A 62 8.72 10.28 5.96
C TYR A 62 9.03 11.29 4.86
N TRP A 63 8.04 12.08 4.45
CA TRP A 63 8.17 13.08 3.40
C TRP A 63 7.25 14.28 3.69
N PRO A 64 7.51 15.45 3.10
CA PRO A 64 6.58 16.57 3.21
C PRO A 64 5.24 16.20 2.56
N ALA A 65 4.12 16.36 3.27
CA ALA A 65 2.80 16.12 2.70
C ALA A 65 2.60 16.94 1.41
N LEU A 66 2.13 16.29 0.35
CA LEU A 66 1.86 16.93 -0.93
C LEU A 66 0.66 16.32 -1.63
N GLN A 67 0.17 17.04 -2.64
CA GLN A 67 -0.91 16.61 -3.52
C GLN A 67 -0.49 16.94 -4.95
N LEU A 68 -0.67 15.98 -5.84
CA LEU A 68 -0.42 16.14 -7.27
C LEU A 68 -1.67 16.67 -7.96
N ASP A 69 -1.46 17.55 -8.92
CA ASP A 69 -2.45 17.85 -9.95
C ASP A 69 -2.44 16.82 -11.10
N ALA A 70 -3.25 17.07 -12.13
CA ALA A 70 -3.37 16.17 -13.28
C ALA A 70 -2.10 16.14 -14.16
N ASP A 71 -1.38 17.26 -14.27
CA ASP A 71 -0.19 17.37 -15.11
C ASP A 71 1.01 16.70 -14.41
N GLU A 72 1.18 16.94 -13.11
CA GLU A 72 2.17 16.24 -12.28
C GLU A 72 1.93 14.73 -12.26
N TYR A 73 0.65 14.31 -12.21
CA TYR A 73 0.30 12.90 -12.31
C TYR A 73 0.64 12.32 -13.68
N ALA A 74 0.37 13.04 -14.77
CA ALA A 74 0.73 12.60 -16.11
C ALA A 74 2.25 12.44 -16.27
N GLU A 75 3.05 13.36 -15.71
CA GLU A 75 4.52 13.22 -15.67
C GLU A 75 4.96 11.96 -14.91
N LEU A 76 4.36 11.70 -13.74
CA LEU A 76 4.65 10.52 -12.93
C LEU A 76 4.30 9.23 -13.68
N VAL A 77 3.14 9.17 -14.34
CA VAL A 77 2.72 8.03 -15.16
C VAL A 77 3.74 7.76 -16.27
N GLN A 78 4.23 8.80 -16.96
CA GLN A 78 5.24 8.65 -18.00
C GLN A 78 6.57 8.14 -17.43
N ALA A 79 7.00 8.63 -16.27
CA ALA A 79 8.20 8.13 -15.60
C ALA A 79 8.08 6.65 -15.23
N LEU A 80 6.96 6.24 -14.63
CA LEU A 80 6.70 4.84 -14.27
C LEU A 80 6.59 3.93 -15.51
N ARG A 81 5.97 4.39 -16.60
CA ARG A 81 5.92 3.63 -17.87
C ARG A 81 7.31 3.34 -18.44
N ARG A 82 8.25 4.31 -18.35
CA ARG A 82 9.65 4.10 -18.76
C ARG A 82 10.37 3.04 -17.92
N LEU A 83 9.93 2.84 -16.67
CA LEU A 83 10.40 1.78 -15.78
C LEU A 83 9.66 0.44 -15.97
N GLY A 84 8.80 0.34 -16.99
CA GLY A 84 8.06 -0.87 -17.34
C GLY A 84 6.78 -1.09 -16.54
N PHE A 85 6.27 -0.06 -15.86
CA PHE A 85 4.94 -0.12 -15.22
C PHE A 85 3.83 0.05 -16.26
N VAL A 86 2.66 -0.50 -15.94
CA VAL A 86 1.47 -0.55 -16.78
C VAL A 86 0.43 0.39 -16.21
N ASP A 87 0.00 1.32 -17.04
CA ASP A 87 -1.16 2.18 -16.76
C ASP A 87 -2.43 1.49 -17.29
N GLU A 88 -3.38 1.21 -16.41
CA GLU A 88 -4.66 0.61 -16.75
C GLU A 88 -5.80 1.31 -16.02
N ALA A 89 -6.94 1.42 -16.69
CA ALA A 89 -8.14 1.98 -16.08
C ALA A 89 -8.51 1.20 -14.82
N CYS A 90 -8.71 1.95 -13.73
CA CYS A 90 -9.09 1.42 -12.44
C CYS A 90 -10.60 1.60 -12.21
N PRO A 91 -11.30 0.65 -11.58
CA PRO A 91 -12.70 0.84 -11.24
C PRO A 91 -12.92 2.08 -10.35
N PRO A 92 -14.06 2.79 -10.47
CA PRO A 92 -14.31 4.03 -9.70
C PRO A 92 -14.29 3.88 -8.18
N TRP A 93 -14.44 2.65 -7.65
CA TRP A 93 -14.40 2.36 -6.22
C TRP A 93 -12.98 2.30 -5.63
N VAL A 94 -11.95 2.34 -6.47
CA VAL A 94 -10.54 2.33 -6.05
C VAL A 94 -10.06 3.76 -5.86
N GLN A 95 -10.23 4.28 -4.66
CA GLN A 95 -9.90 5.67 -4.32
C GLN A 95 -8.91 5.79 -3.16
N GLU A 96 -8.60 4.69 -2.50
CA GLU A 96 -7.74 4.66 -1.31
C GLU A 96 -6.79 3.46 -1.31
N HIS A 97 -5.72 3.52 -0.52
CA HIS A 97 -4.70 2.48 -0.43
C HIS A 97 -5.28 1.08 -0.14
N GLY A 98 -6.30 0.98 0.72
CA GLY A 98 -6.95 -0.29 1.05
C GLY A 98 -7.67 -0.91 -0.15
N THR A 99 -8.40 -0.11 -0.92
CA THR A 99 -9.10 -0.58 -2.14
C THR A 99 -8.13 -0.81 -3.29
N TRP A 100 -7.06 -0.03 -3.36
CA TRP A 100 -5.94 -0.23 -4.29
C TRP A 100 -5.26 -1.59 -4.08
N SER A 101 -4.93 -1.94 -2.84
CA SER A 101 -4.33 -3.24 -2.52
C SER A 101 -5.21 -4.41 -2.99
N ILE A 102 -6.53 -4.29 -2.86
CA ILE A 102 -7.49 -5.31 -3.35
C ILE A 102 -7.47 -5.38 -4.88
N TRP A 103 -7.55 -4.25 -5.56
CA TRP A 103 -7.53 -4.20 -7.02
C TRP A 103 -6.22 -4.74 -7.59
N GLN A 104 -5.09 -4.31 -7.01
CA GLN A 104 -3.76 -4.79 -7.36
C GLN A 104 -3.68 -6.31 -7.25
N ASN A 105 -4.13 -6.88 -6.13
CA ASN A 105 -4.15 -8.33 -5.91
C ASN A 105 -5.05 -9.08 -6.91
N TYR A 106 -6.17 -8.48 -7.30
CA TYR A 106 -7.03 -9.07 -8.33
C TYR A 106 -6.35 -9.11 -9.69
N ARG A 107 -5.68 -8.02 -10.08
CA ARG A 107 -5.00 -7.96 -11.38
C ARG A 107 -3.73 -8.81 -11.41
N SER A 108 -2.88 -8.72 -10.39
CA SER A 108 -1.56 -9.35 -10.40
C SER A 108 -1.54 -10.78 -9.86
N GLN A 109 -2.54 -11.17 -9.06
CA GLN A 109 -2.59 -12.49 -8.41
C GLN A 109 -3.92 -13.23 -8.65
N ARG A 110 -4.83 -12.66 -9.46
CA ARG A 110 -6.16 -13.24 -9.77
C ARG A 110 -7.04 -13.51 -8.56
N ILE A 111 -6.78 -12.85 -7.43
CA ILE A 111 -7.55 -13.01 -6.20
C ILE A 111 -8.92 -12.34 -6.39
N PRO A 112 -10.06 -13.06 -6.26
CA PRO A 112 -11.38 -12.49 -6.49
C PRO A 112 -11.66 -11.26 -5.61
N TRP A 113 -11.76 -10.08 -6.25
CA TRP A 113 -11.79 -8.79 -5.54
C TRP A 113 -13.03 -8.61 -4.65
N LEU A 114 -14.22 -9.04 -5.10
CA LEU A 114 -15.46 -8.91 -4.32
C LEU A 114 -15.35 -9.59 -2.96
N LYS A 115 -14.80 -10.81 -2.95
CA LYS A 115 -14.64 -11.60 -1.72
C LYS A 115 -13.48 -11.08 -0.86
N ASN A 116 -12.37 -10.65 -1.47
CA ASN A 116 -11.26 -9.99 -0.76
C ASN A 116 -11.73 -8.69 -0.06
N LEU A 117 -12.50 -7.86 -0.78
CA LEU A 117 -13.12 -6.65 -0.23
C LEU A 117 -14.05 -6.96 0.95
N ALA A 118 -14.84 -8.04 0.86
CA ALA A 118 -15.68 -8.48 1.97
C ALA A 118 -14.85 -8.89 3.20
N TYR A 119 -13.73 -9.58 3.03
CA TYR A 119 -12.81 -9.88 4.14
C TYR A 119 -12.23 -8.61 4.76
N LYS A 120 -11.69 -7.69 3.95
CA LYS A 120 -11.11 -6.43 4.43
C LYS A 120 -12.13 -5.58 5.21
N ARG A 121 -13.37 -5.46 4.70
CA ARG A 121 -14.45 -4.76 5.41
C ARG A 121 -14.80 -5.40 6.75
N ARG A 122 -14.79 -6.74 6.83
CA ARG A 122 -15.04 -7.47 8.09
C ARG A 122 -13.89 -7.30 9.08
N GLN A 123 -12.64 -7.29 8.61
CA GLN A 123 -11.46 -7.01 9.43
C GLN A 123 -11.55 -5.61 10.04
N ALA A 124 -11.78 -4.58 9.22
CA ALA A 124 -11.90 -3.20 9.68
C ALA A 124 -13.02 -3.00 10.71
N ARG A 125 -14.15 -3.74 10.61
CA ARG A 125 -15.21 -3.70 11.63
C ARG A 125 -14.74 -4.27 12.96
N LEU A 126 -14.03 -5.40 12.94
CA LEU A 126 -13.52 -6.03 14.17
C LEU A 126 -12.39 -5.20 14.79
N GLU A 127 -11.53 -4.56 13.99
CA GLU A 127 -10.51 -3.62 14.46
C GLU A 127 -11.14 -2.42 15.18
N LYS A 128 -12.23 -1.86 14.64
CA LYS A 128 -13.00 -0.81 15.36
C LYS A 128 -13.59 -1.31 16.68
N THR A 129 -14.08 -2.55 16.72
CA THR A 129 -14.56 -3.16 17.97
C THR A 129 -13.43 -3.35 18.98
N LEU A 130 -12.25 -3.79 18.54
CA LEU A 130 -11.06 -3.90 19.38
C LEU A 130 -10.67 -2.56 19.99
N GLU A 131 -10.62 -1.51 19.16
CA GLU A 131 -10.24 -0.18 19.63
C GLU A 131 -11.25 0.36 20.65
N SER A 132 -12.55 0.20 20.37
CA SER A 132 -13.60 0.57 21.32
C SER A 132 -13.49 -0.21 22.64
N ALA A 133 -13.23 -1.51 22.59
CA ALA A 133 -13.09 -2.35 23.80
C ALA A 133 -11.85 -1.96 24.62
N ARG A 134 -10.74 -1.61 23.96
CA ARG A 134 -9.53 -1.08 24.62
C ARG A 134 -9.82 0.22 25.36
N HIS A 135 -10.48 1.17 24.69
CA HIS A 135 -10.85 2.45 25.31
C HIS A 135 -11.79 2.28 26.50
N GLN A 136 -12.69 1.30 26.44
CA GLN A 136 -13.64 1.00 27.52
C GLN A 136 -13.05 0.07 28.60
N GLN A 137 -11.83 -0.45 28.41
CA GLN A 137 -11.21 -1.45 29.28
C GLN A 137 -12.08 -2.71 29.47
N ASP A 138 -12.89 -3.06 28.46
CA ASP A 138 -13.74 -4.26 28.47
C ASP A 138 -12.92 -5.47 27.98
N GLU A 139 -12.31 -6.19 28.93
CA GLU A 139 -11.47 -7.35 28.65
C GLU A 139 -12.23 -8.48 27.93
N ALA A 140 -13.50 -8.69 28.24
CA ALA A 140 -14.31 -9.75 27.64
C ALA A 140 -14.61 -9.43 26.16
N ALA A 141 -15.02 -8.20 25.86
CA ALA A 141 -15.21 -7.74 24.50
C ALA A 141 -13.90 -7.75 23.71
N LEU A 142 -12.79 -7.33 24.34
CA LEU A 142 -11.46 -7.33 23.75
C LEU A 142 -11.01 -8.73 23.34
N ALA A 143 -11.12 -9.71 24.25
CA ALA A 143 -10.76 -11.10 24.00
C ALA A 143 -11.61 -11.73 22.90
N LEU A 144 -12.94 -11.49 22.92
CA LEU A 144 -13.86 -11.99 21.92
C LEU A 144 -13.58 -11.41 20.53
N ALA A 145 -13.40 -10.09 20.42
CA ALA A 145 -13.08 -9.41 19.17
C ALA A 145 -11.73 -9.87 18.63
N SER A 146 -10.72 -10.06 19.49
CA SER A 146 -9.38 -10.54 19.11
C SER A 146 -9.45 -11.96 18.53
N SER A 147 -10.15 -12.87 19.20
CA SER A 147 -10.36 -14.25 18.71
C SER A 147 -11.12 -14.31 17.38
N ARG A 148 -12.12 -13.43 17.21
CA ARG A 148 -12.86 -13.31 15.94
C ARG A 148 -11.98 -12.77 14.81
N LEU A 149 -11.18 -11.74 15.08
CA LEU A 149 -10.26 -11.17 14.10
C LEU A 149 -9.21 -12.19 13.68
N MET A 150 -8.60 -12.90 14.63
CA MET A 150 -7.62 -13.95 14.33
C MET A 150 -8.20 -15.03 13.40
N ARG A 151 -9.38 -15.57 13.72
CA ARG A 151 -10.06 -16.56 12.87
C ARG A 151 -10.40 -16.02 11.49
N LEU A 152 -10.79 -14.74 11.40
CA LEU A 152 -11.07 -14.10 10.12
C LEU A 152 -9.78 -13.94 9.29
N CYS A 153 -8.68 -13.53 9.91
CA CYS A 153 -7.37 -13.40 9.26
C CYS A 153 -6.87 -14.75 8.72
N MET A 154 -6.96 -15.83 9.50
CA MET A 154 -6.59 -17.16 9.02
C MET A 154 -7.42 -17.59 7.81
N ARG A 155 -8.76 -17.42 7.86
CA ARG A 155 -9.65 -17.70 6.72
C ARG A 155 -9.37 -16.82 5.51
N HIS A 156 -8.94 -15.59 5.74
CA HIS A 156 -8.59 -14.66 4.67
C HIS A 156 -7.28 -15.06 4.00
N MET A 157 -6.25 -15.45 4.78
CA MET A 157 -4.99 -15.97 4.25
C MET A 157 -5.23 -17.22 3.40
N ASP A 158 -5.96 -18.20 3.94
CA ASP A 158 -6.31 -19.42 3.20
C ASP A 158 -7.13 -19.12 1.93
N PHE A 159 -8.05 -18.14 1.97
CA PHE A 159 -8.71 -17.66 0.75
C PHE A 159 -7.72 -17.08 -0.26
N ILE A 160 -6.77 -16.24 0.17
CA ILE A 160 -5.74 -15.66 -0.69
C ILE A 160 -4.89 -16.77 -1.31
N ASP A 161 -4.38 -17.69 -0.49
CA ASP A 161 -3.43 -18.72 -0.93
C ASP A 161 -4.07 -19.67 -1.96
N ARG A 162 -5.35 -20.04 -1.78
CA ARG A 162 -6.09 -20.86 -2.76
C ARG A 162 -6.29 -20.19 -4.12
N HIS A 163 -6.31 -18.85 -4.16
CA HIS A 163 -6.59 -18.11 -5.40
C HIS A 163 -5.36 -17.45 -5.99
N ARG A 164 -4.23 -17.43 -5.26
CA ARG A 164 -3.01 -16.77 -5.70
C ARG A 164 -2.48 -17.43 -6.95
N GLN A 165 -2.67 -16.76 -8.08
CA GLN A 165 -2.15 -17.15 -9.38
C GLN A 165 -1.45 -15.93 -9.97
N PRO A 166 -0.12 -15.80 -9.77
CA PRO A 166 0.63 -14.66 -10.25
C PRO A 166 0.47 -14.51 -11.77
N ASP A 167 0.18 -13.30 -12.23
CA ASP A 167 0.10 -12.97 -13.64
C ASP A 167 1.42 -12.28 -14.07
N PRO A 168 2.21 -12.90 -14.97
CA PRO A 168 3.51 -12.39 -15.40
C PRO A 168 3.48 -10.96 -15.93
N ARG A 169 2.34 -10.52 -16.50
CA ARG A 169 2.16 -9.16 -17.00
C ARG A 169 2.33 -8.10 -15.91
N TYR A 170 2.02 -8.45 -14.67
CA TYR A 170 2.01 -7.52 -13.54
C TYR A 170 3.10 -7.78 -12.50
N LEU A 171 3.97 -8.76 -12.70
CA LEU A 171 5.08 -9.02 -11.79
C LEU A 171 6.03 -7.83 -11.76
N ARG A 172 6.24 -7.21 -10.60
CA ARG A 172 7.11 -6.03 -10.46
C ARG A 172 8.50 -6.32 -11.08
N PRO A 173 9.03 -5.44 -11.94
CA PRO A 173 10.36 -5.63 -12.51
C PRO A 173 11.40 -5.63 -11.38
N ALA A 174 12.49 -6.35 -11.59
CA ALA A 174 13.68 -6.16 -10.78
C ALA A 174 14.19 -4.75 -11.06
N LEU A 175 13.88 -3.82 -10.17
CA LEU A 175 14.39 -2.47 -10.24
C LEU A 175 15.72 -2.42 -9.49
N PRO A 176 16.77 -1.79 -10.03
CA PRO A 176 17.86 -1.32 -9.21
C PRO A 176 17.29 -0.19 -8.35
N LEU A 177 16.70 -0.52 -7.20
CA LEU A 177 16.37 0.48 -6.19
C LEU A 177 17.64 0.85 -5.46
N GLU A 178 18.61 1.41 -6.19
CA GLU A 178 19.58 2.27 -5.57
C GLU A 178 18.86 3.60 -5.40
N LEU A 179 18.33 3.84 -4.20
CA LEU A 179 17.88 5.18 -3.84
C LEU A 179 19.10 6.09 -4.07
N SER A 180 18.94 7.06 -4.97
CA SER A 180 20.05 7.84 -5.57
C SER A 180 21.03 8.47 -4.57
N SER A 181 20.65 8.60 -3.30
CA SER A 181 21.53 8.89 -2.18
C SER A 181 20.78 8.68 -0.87
N CYS A 182 21.13 7.66 -0.08
CA CYS A 182 20.80 7.61 1.34
C CYS A 182 22.14 7.56 2.10
N ASP A 183 22.67 8.73 2.44
CA ASP A 183 23.92 8.84 3.21
C ASP A 183 23.72 8.30 4.64
#